data_AF-A0AAV2ZHX7-F1
#
_entry.id   AF-A0AAV2ZHX7-F1
#
_cell.length_a   1.000
_cell.length_b   1.000
_cell.length_c   1.000
_cell.angle_alpha   90.00
_cell.angle_beta   90.00
_cell.angle_gamma   90.00
#
_symmetry.space_group_name_H-M   'P 1'
#
loop_
_entity.id
_entity.type
_entity.pdbx_description
1 polymer ?
#
loop_
_entity_poly.entity_id
_entity_poly.type
_entity_poly.pdbx_seq_one_letter_code
_entity_poly.pdbx_strand_id
1 'polypeptide(L)'
;MDQTAIFQSMGSRVTIDFTGSQQVPAITDGSDSYRCTLAITASEDGRILPPYFVFKGKPGGSVEAEVTAFTHLSISTFSVQENAWFDERVMLEWVETCWAHVVTEPSVLIIDSLKIRKLQSVRRALAELGTIVGYVPAGCTGVAQPLDVGVRAPFKQRMRTAYSERIRQGLRAATASERRRDMFERSMEALRGLSPSTIQSSFSKAGPFIPIGPSALTENEVQSNGEGEGQFITVFTV
;
A
#
# COMPACT_ATOMS: atom_id res chain seq x y z
N MET A 1 -2.38 -2.20 5.21
CA MET A 1 -1.84 -2.11 3.83
C MET A 1 -2.98 -1.97 2.84
N ASP A 2 -2.81 -1.17 1.79
CA ASP A 2 -3.75 -1.12 0.66
C ASP A 2 -3.10 -0.63 -0.64
N GLN A 3 -3.66 -1.03 -1.78
CA GLN A 3 -3.07 -0.83 -3.11
C GLN A 3 -3.66 0.38 -3.83
N THR A 4 -2.88 0.99 -4.73
CA THR A 4 -3.37 2.02 -5.63
C THR A 4 -2.63 2.00 -6.95
N ALA A 5 -3.36 2.23 -8.04
CA ALA A 5 -2.76 2.38 -9.37
C ALA A 5 -2.05 3.74 -9.45
N ILE A 6 -0.81 3.70 -9.91
CA ILE A 6 -0.01 4.88 -10.24
C ILE A 6 0.06 4.97 -11.75
N PHE A 7 -0.56 6.00 -12.30
CA PHE A 7 -0.57 6.24 -13.74
C PHE A 7 0.63 7.09 -14.13
N GLN A 8 1.14 6.85 -15.34
CA GLN A 8 2.14 7.71 -15.93
C GLN A 8 1.61 9.14 -16.00
N SER A 9 0.39 9.29 -16.49
CA SER A 9 -0.32 10.55 -16.59
C SER A 9 -1.14 10.80 -15.33
N MET A 10 -0.79 11.84 -14.58
CA MET A 10 -1.58 12.30 -13.43
C MET A 10 -1.71 13.82 -13.44
N GLY A 11 -2.18 14.35 -14.57
CA GLY A 11 -2.41 15.78 -14.75
C GLY A 11 -3.44 16.37 -13.79
N SER A 12 -3.48 17.70 -13.75
CA SER A 12 -4.52 18.46 -13.05
C SER A 12 -5.92 18.03 -13.53
N ARG A 13 -6.86 17.90 -12.59
CA ARG A 13 -8.29 17.76 -12.90
C ARG A 13 -8.98 19.11 -13.16
N VAL A 14 -8.24 20.20 -13.00
CA VAL A 14 -8.70 21.56 -13.19
C VAL A 14 -8.08 22.08 -14.47
N THR A 15 -8.95 22.47 -15.40
CA THR A 15 -8.61 23.25 -16.58
C THR A 15 -9.13 24.67 -16.38
N ILE A 16 -8.34 25.67 -16.77
CA ILE A 16 -8.72 27.09 -16.67
C ILE A 16 -8.69 27.64 -18.09
N ASP A 17 -9.72 28.37 -18.46
CA ASP A 17 -9.83 29.05 -19.76
C ASP A 17 -10.56 30.39 -19.59
N PHE A 18 -10.52 31.22 -20.63
CA PHE A 18 -11.23 32.49 -20.69
C PHE A 18 -12.75 32.28 -20.64
N THR A 19 -13.45 33.23 -20.02
CA THR A 19 -14.92 33.23 -19.96
C THR A 19 -15.51 33.31 -21.37
N GLY A 20 -16.34 32.33 -21.74
CA GLY A 20 -16.95 32.23 -23.08
C GLY A 20 -16.30 31.22 -24.03
N SER A 21 -15.24 30.54 -23.60
CA SER A 21 -14.62 29.47 -24.38
C SER A 21 -15.54 28.25 -24.50
N GLN A 22 -15.78 27.79 -25.74
CA GLN A 22 -16.69 26.65 -26.01
C GLN A 22 -16.05 25.29 -25.73
N GLN A 23 -14.72 25.21 -25.73
CA GLN A 23 -13.97 23.99 -25.47
C GLN A 23 -12.76 24.32 -24.62
N VAL A 24 -12.68 23.69 -23.45
CA VAL A 24 -11.50 23.75 -22.60
C VAL A 24 -10.72 22.45 -22.78
N PRO A 25 -9.58 22.45 -23.50
CA PRO A 25 -8.83 21.24 -23.73
C PRO A 25 -8.24 20.72 -22.42
N ALA A 26 -8.64 19.51 -22.02
CA ALA A 26 -7.92 18.75 -21.02
C ALA A 26 -6.60 18.28 -21.64
N ILE A 27 -5.47 18.75 -21.12
CA ILE A 27 -4.16 18.24 -21.54
C ILE A 27 -4.04 16.81 -21.00
N THR A 28 -4.38 15.84 -21.83
CA THR A 28 -4.14 14.41 -21.60
C THR A 28 -3.03 13.96 -22.56
N ASP A 29 -2.04 13.23 -22.06
CA ASP A 29 -0.89 12.73 -22.84
C ASP A 29 -1.19 11.37 -23.51
N GLY A 30 -2.46 10.98 -23.61
CA GLY A 30 -2.90 9.77 -24.31
C GLY A 30 -2.45 8.45 -23.67
N SER A 31 -1.83 8.46 -22.49
CA SER A 31 -1.30 7.25 -21.84
C SER A 31 -2.11 6.79 -20.60
N ASP A 32 -3.42 6.99 -20.60
CA ASP A 32 -4.31 6.75 -19.45
C ASP A 32 -4.35 5.29 -18.94
N SER A 33 -3.70 4.35 -19.64
CA SER A 33 -3.56 2.95 -19.22
C SER A 33 -2.17 2.55 -18.73
N TYR A 34 -1.13 3.35 -18.97
CA TYR A 34 0.24 3.00 -18.54
C TYR A 34 0.38 3.25 -17.04
N ARG A 35 0.57 2.18 -16.28
CA ARG A 35 0.58 2.23 -14.82
C ARG A 35 1.48 1.16 -14.20
N CYS A 36 1.87 1.42 -12.97
CA CYS A 36 2.24 0.38 -12.00
C CYS A 36 1.21 0.36 -10.85
N THR A 37 1.26 -0.69 -10.03
CA THR A 37 0.50 -0.72 -8.77
C THR A 37 1.45 -0.48 -7.61
N LEU A 38 1.03 0.34 -6.65
CA LEU A 38 1.76 0.62 -5.43
C LEU A 38 0.94 0.09 -4.24
N ALA A 39 1.50 -0.79 -3.44
CA ALA A 39 0.99 -1.08 -2.10
C ALA A 39 1.66 -0.16 -1.09
N ILE A 40 0.82 0.55 -0.34
CA ILE A 40 1.23 1.41 0.77
C ILE A 40 0.91 0.66 2.06
N THR A 41 1.90 0.61 2.95
CA THR A 41 1.71 0.15 4.32
C THR A 41 2.10 1.28 5.26
N ALA A 42 1.21 1.58 6.20
CA ALA A 42 1.44 2.58 7.23
C ALA A 42 1.28 1.91 8.60
N SER A 43 2.02 2.43 9.57
CA SER A 43 1.93 2.07 10.99
C SER A 43 1.19 3.16 11.76
N GLU A 44 0.55 2.78 12.85
CA GLU A 44 -0.19 3.69 13.73
C GLU A 44 0.71 4.79 14.29
N ASP A 45 1.99 4.48 14.55
CA ASP A 45 3.00 5.42 15.04
C ASP A 45 3.36 6.56 14.06
N GLY A 46 2.76 6.58 12.87
CA GLY A 46 2.94 7.62 11.88
C GLY A 46 3.98 7.31 10.82
N ARG A 47 4.51 6.09 10.76
CA ARG A 47 5.46 5.69 9.71
C ARG A 47 4.74 5.21 8.45
N ILE A 48 5.27 5.58 7.29
CA ILE A 48 5.08 4.82 6.05
C ILE A 48 6.19 3.76 6.02
N LEU A 49 5.81 2.49 5.98
CA LEU A 49 6.75 1.39 5.82
C LEU A 49 7.23 1.32 4.36
N PRO A 50 8.35 0.63 4.06
CA PRO A 50 8.85 0.49 2.70
C PRO A 50 7.71 0.12 1.72
N PRO A 51 7.47 0.92 0.67
CA PRO A 51 6.42 0.64 -0.30
C PRO A 51 6.77 -0.55 -1.19
N TYR A 52 5.72 -1.20 -1.72
CA TYR A 52 5.84 -2.31 -2.66
C TYR A 52 5.28 -1.94 -4.03
N PHE A 53 6.09 -2.05 -5.08
CA PHE A 53 5.66 -1.76 -6.44
C PHE A 53 5.38 -3.02 -7.26
N VAL A 54 4.43 -2.96 -8.17
CA VAL A 54 4.19 -4.00 -9.17
C VAL A 54 4.25 -3.35 -10.54
N PHE A 55 5.31 -3.64 -11.29
CA PHE A 55 5.51 -3.10 -12.63
C PHE A 55 4.98 -4.07 -13.69
N LYS A 56 4.42 -3.50 -14.76
CA LYS A 56 3.90 -4.29 -15.89
C LYS A 56 5.05 -4.90 -16.69
N GLY A 57 5.11 -6.22 -16.77
CA GLY A 57 6.12 -6.95 -17.54
C GLY A 57 6.09 -8.44 -17.27
N LYS A 58 6.97 -9.19 -17.93
CA LYS A 58 7.16 -10.62 -17.65
C LYS A 58 8.15 -10.79 -16.49
N PRO A 59 7.86 -11.60 -15.46
CA PRO A 59 8.85 -11.99 -14.45
C PRO A 59 10.10 -12.59 -15.10
N GLY A 60 11.28 -12.25 -14.58
CA GLY A 60 12.59 -12.59 -15.14
C GLY A 60 12.94 -11.85 -16.45
N GLY A 61 12.12 -10.87 -16.87
CA GLY A 61 12.30 -10.12 -18.11
C GLY A 61 13.15 -8.87 -17.96
N SER A 62 13.33 -8.13 -19.06
CA SER A 62 14.12 -6.89 -19.09
C SER A 62 13.62 -5.80 -18.15
N VAL A 63 12.30 -5.75 -17.89
CA VAL A 63 11.72 -4.80 -16.92
C VAL A 63 12.23 -5.04 -15.51
N GLU A 64 12.46 -6.29 -15.12
CA GLU A 64 12.94 -6.62 -13.78
C GLU A 64 14.38 -6.17 -13.57
N ALA A 65 15.24 -6.46 -14.54
CA ALA A 65 16.63 -5.98 -14.54
C ALA A 65 16.71 -4.44 -14.50
N GLU A 66 15.83 -3.77 -15.25
CA GLU A 66 15.75 -2.32 -15.25
C GLU A 66 15.29 -1.74 -13.91
N VAL A 67 14.21 -2.27 -13.33
CA VAL A 67 13.64 -1.77 -12.06
C VAL A 67 14.62 -2.00 -10.91
N THR A 68 15.30 -3.14 -10.91
CA THR A 68 16.37 -3.46 -9.95
C THR A 68 17.43 -2.35 -9.87
N ALA A 69 17.71 -1.67 -10.98
CA ALA A 69 18.72 -0.61 -11.02
C ALA A 69 18.32 0.68 -10.26
N PHE A 70 17.06 0.81 -9.81
CA PHE A 70 16.60 2.00 -9.08
C PHE A 70 15.74 1.72 -7.85
N THR A 71 15.42 0.46 -7.57
CA THR A 71 14.80 0.04 -6.31
C THR A 71 15.85 -0.60 -5.40
N HIS A 72 15.70 -0.44 -4.08
CA HIS A 72 16.60 -1.05 -3.10
C HIS A 72 15.80 -1.61 -1.95
N LEU A 73 16.12 -2.82 -1.47
CA LEU A 73 15.34 -3.54 -0.44
C LEU A 73 15.08 -2.70 0.82
N SER A 74 16.04 -1.89 1.25
CA SER A 74 15.88 -1.02 2.43
C SER A 74 14.98 0.21 2.22
N ILE A 75 14.61 0.52 0.97
CA ILE A 75 13.86 1.72 0.59
C ILE A 75 12.49 1.36 0.02
N SER A 76 12.44 0.35 -0.86
CA SER A 76 11.24 -0.10 -1.56
C SER A 76 11.49 -1.46 -2.20
N THR A 77 10.49 -2.33 -2.19
CA THR A 77 10.53 -3.63 -2.89
C THR A 77 9.57 -3.66 -4.07
N PHE A 78 9.69 -4.66 -4.93
CA PHE A 78 8.86 -4.75 -6.11
C PHE A 78 8.69 -6.17 -6.64
N SER A 79 7.64 -6.37 -7.43
CA SER A 79 7.49 -7.48 -8.38
C SER A 79 7.36 -6.96 -9.80
N VAL A 80 7.66 -7.83 -10.76
CA VAL A 80 7.16 -7.70 -12.12
C VAL A 80 5.99 -8.66 -12.33
N GLN A 81 4.93 -8.19 -12.98
CA GLN A 81 3.72 -8.98 -13.23
C GLN A 81 3.06 -8.51 -14.54
N GLU A 82 2.50 -9.44 -15.32
CA GLU A 82 2.08 -9.18 -16.71
C GLU A 82 1.05 -8.05 -16.86
N ASN A 83 0.22 -7.85 -15.85
CA ASN A 83 -0.86 -6.86 -15.79
C ASN A 83 -0.66 -5.82 -14.69
N ALA A 84 0.47 -5.86 -13.98
CA ALA A 84 0.77 -5.02 -12.83
C ALA A 84 -0.28 -5.11 -11.69
N TRP A 85 -0.80 -6.30 -11.39
CA TRP A 85 -1.79 -6.51 -10.32
C TRP A 85 -1.25 -7.42 -9.21
N PHE A 86 -1.87 -7.35 -8.04
CA PHE A 86 -1.62 -8.26 -6.92
C PHE A 86 -2.38 -9.56 -7.14
N ASP A 87 -1.67 -10.57 -7.64
CA ASP A 87 -2.10 -11.97 -7.58
C ASP A 87 -1.55 -12.65 -6.30
N GLU A 88 -1.85 -13.93 -6.12
CA GLU A 88 -1.39 -14.70 -4.95
C GLU A 88 0.14 -14.70 -4.82
N ARG A 89 0.85 -14.86 -5.93
CA ARG A 89 2.33 -14.84 -5.95
C ARG A 89 2.84 -13.49 -5.47
N VAL A 90 2.36 -12.39 -6.03
CA VAL A 90 2.79 -11.04 -5.64
C VAL A 90 2.44 -10.73 -4.18
N MET A 91 1.29 -11.22 -3.67
CA MET A 91 0.98 -11.09 -2.24
C MET A 91 1.99 -11.82 -1.36
N LEU A 92 2.41 -13.04 -1.73
CA LEU A 92 3.40 -13.81 -0.97
C LEU A 92 4.79 -13.17 -1.04
N GLU A 93 5.20 -12.69 -2.23
CA GLU A 93 6.45 -11.94 -2.40
C GLU A 93 6.45 -10.66 -1.55
N TRP A 94 5.31 -9.97 -1.42
CA TRP A 94 5.16 -8.84 -0.50
C TRP A 94 5.30 -9.26 0.97
N VAL A 95 4.71 -10.39 1.38
CA VAL A 95 4.86 -10.88 2.76
C VAL A 95 6.34 -11.15 3.07
N GLU A 96 7.02 -11.86 2.18
CA GLU A 96 8.42 -12.27 2.37
C GLU A 96 9.40 -11.10 2.30
N THR A 97 9.32 -10.26 1.26
CA THR A 97 10.36 -9.26 0.96
C THR A 97 10.04 -7.86 1.49
N CYS A 98 8.84 -7.65 2.02
CA CYS A 98 8.43 -6.35 2.55
C CYS A 98 7.95 -6.45 3.99
N TRP A 99 6.95 -7.28 4.26
CA TRP A 99 6.31 -7.34 5.58
C TRP A 99 7.23 -7.99 6.63
N ALA A 100 7.86 -9.12 6.31
CA ALA A 100 8.74 -9.86 7.22
C ALA A 100 9.93 -9.03 7.73
N HIS A 101 10.37 -8.02 6.98
CA HIS A 101 11.50 -7.16 7.36
C HIS A 101 11.12 -5.97 8.26
N VAL A 102 9.82 -5.72 8.46
CA VAL A 102 9.33 -4.56 9.23
C VAL A 102 8.42 -4.92 10.39
N VAL A 103 7.89 -6.15 10.39
CA VAL A 103 6.98 -6.62 11.42
C VAL A 103 7.74 -7.09 12.67
N THR A 104 7.15 -6.84 13.83
CA THR A 104 7.58 -7.41 15.12
C THR A 104 6.41 -8.16 15.73
N GLU A 105 6.63 -9.39 16.19
CA GLU A 105 5.57 -10.20 16.77
C GLU A 105 5.25 -9.77 18.21
N PRO A 106 3.96 -9.71 18.61
CA PRO A 106 2.75 -9.83 17.77
C PRO A 106 2.43 -8.52 17.02
N SER A 107 1.81 -8.64 15.85
CA SER A 107 1.38 -7.47 15.04
C SER A 107 -0.03 -7.63 14.49
N VAL A 108 -0.72 -6.50 14.26
CA VAL A 108 -2.02 -6.47 13.59
C VAL A 108 -1.89 -5.82 12.21
N LEU A 109 -2.31 -6.53 11.17
CA LEU A 109 -2.32 -6.03 9.81
C LEU A 109 -3.77 -5.80 9.34
N ILE A 110 -4.12 -4.53 9.11
CA ILE A 110 -5.42 -4.14 8.58
C ILE A 110 -5.38 -4.07 7.05
N ILE A 111 -6.24 -4.83 6.39
CA ILE A 111 -6.34 -4.92 4.94
C ILE A 111 -7.80 -4.94 4.47
N ASP A 112 -8.04 -4.54 3.22
CA ASP A 112 -9.36 -4.72 2.61
C ASP A 112 -9.74 -6.21 2.47
N SER A 113 -11.01 -6.47 2.18
CA SER A 113 -11.56 -7.81 2.12
C SER A 113 -11.47 -8.49 0.75
N LEU A 114 -10.52 -8.11 -0.11
CA LEU A 114 -10.35 -8.71 -1.44
C LEU A 114 -10.07 -10.22 -1.35
N LYS A 115 -10.55 -10.98 -2.35
CA LYS A 115 -10.45 -12.47 -2.37
C LYS A 115 -9.01 -12.96 -2.22
N ILE A 116 -8.08 -12.36 -2.97
CA ILE A 116 -6.65 -12.72 -2.93
C ILE A 116 -6.02 -12.57 -1.55
N ARG A 117 -6.50 -11.61 -0.73
CA ARG A 117 -6.00 -11.36 0.63
C ARG A 117 -6.52 -12.39 1.65
N LYS A 118 -7.58 -13.12 1.30
CA LYS A 118 -8.22 -14.14 2.14
C LYS A 118 -7.75 -15.56 1.84
N LEU A 119 -6.87 -15.74 0.85
CA LEU A 119 -6.31 -17.03 0.49
C LEU A 119 -5.58 -17.65 1.70
N GLN A 120 -5.72 -18.97 1.86
CA GLN A 120 -5.14 -19.68 3.00
C GLN A 120 -3.62 -19.60 3.02
N SER A 121 -2.97 -19.63 1.86
CA SER A 121 -1.53 -19.43 1.67
C SER A 121 -1.05 -18.11 2.28
N VAL A 122 -1.69 -17.00 1.90
CA VAL A 122 -1.38 -15.65 2.40
C VAL A 122 -1.64 -15.54 3.90
N ARG A 123 -2.78 -16.08 4.38
CA ARG A 123 -3.10 -16.07 5.82
C ARG A 123 -2.09 -16.86 6.64
N ARG A 124 -1.64 -18.02 6.13
CA ARG A 124 -0.63 -18.84 6.79
C ARG A 124 0.72 -18.12 6.84
N ALA A 125 1.19 -17.57 5.72
CA ALA A 125 2.45 -16.83 5.68
C ALA A 125 2.46 -15.62 6.64
N LEU A 126 1.33 -14.93 6.80
CA LEU A 126 1.20 -13.85 7.79
C LEU A 126 1.17 -14.38 9.22
N ALA A 127 0.46 -15.48 9.48
CA ALA A 127 0.40 -16.08 10.81
C ALA A 127 1.75 -16.63 11.28
N GLU A 128 2.57 -17.16 10.37
CA GLU A 128 3.95 -17.60 10.62
C GLU A 128 4.89 -16.44 11.01
N LEU A 129 4.48 -15.19 10.73
CA LEU A 129 5.15 -13.95 11.15
C LEU A 129 4.42 -13.27 12.32
N GLY A 130 3.70 -14.05 13.14
CA GLY A 130 2.95 -13.56 14.31
C GLY A 130 1.96 -12.44 14.01
N THR A 131 1.44 -12.39 12.77
CA THR A 131 0.56 -11.31 12.30
C THR A 131 -0.90 -11.73 12.33
N ILE A 132 -1.69 -11.01 13.11
CA ILE A 132 -3.15 -11.10 13.13
C ILE A 132 -3.71 -10.23 12.02
N VAL A 133 -4.55 -10.80 11.15
CA VAL A 133 -5.13 -10.07 10.01
C VAL A 133 -6.51 -9.54 10.37
N GLY A 134 -6.65 -8.21 10.36
CA GLY A 134 -7.93 -7.51 10.45
C GLY A 134 -8.46 -7.18 9.06
N TYR A 135 -9.66 -7.65 8.73
CA TYR A 135 -10.32 -7.32 7.46
C TYR A 135 -11.29 -6.16 7.64
N VAL A 136 -11.12 -5.13 6.81
CA VAL A 136 -12.12 -4.06 6.71
C VAL A 136 -13.39 -4.62 6.10
N PRO A 137 -14.57 -4.42 6.71
CA PRO A 137 -15.84 -4.87 6.16
C PRO A 137 -16.07 -4.32 4.75
N ALA A 138 -16.72 -5.12 3.90
CA ALA A 138 -17.05 -4.71 2.54
C ALA A 138 -17.86 -3.41 2.54
N GLY A 139 -17.52 -2.47 1.65
CA GLY A 139 -18.17 -1.15 1.58
C GLY A 139 -17.76 -0.16 2.68
N CYS A 140 -16.93 -0.57 3.65
CA CYS A 140 -16.52 0.29 4.76
C CYS A 140 -15.11 0.87 4.62
N THR A 141 -14.46 0.77 3.45
CA THR A 141 -13.07 1.24 3.30
C THR A 141 -12.92 2.74 3.55
N GLY A 142 -13.87 3.55 3.07
CA GLY A 142 -13.86 5.00 3.29
C GLY A 142 -14.04 5.46 4.75
N VAL A 143 -14.37 4.54 5.66
CA VAL A 143 -14.58 4.86 7.09
C VAL A 143 -13.69 4.06 8.03
N ALA A 144 -13.30 2.83 7.66
CA ALA A 144 -12.60 1.90 8.56
C ALA A 144 -11.23 1.46 8.03
N GLN A 145 -10.80 1.94 6.86
CA GLN A 145 -9.47 1.67 6.32
C GLN A 145 -8.61 2.94 6.49
N PRO A 146 -7.56 2.92 7.35
CA PRO A 146 -6.78 4.13 7.66
C PRO A 146 -6.21 4.85 6.44
N LEU A 147 -5.73 4.08 5.45
CA LEU A 147 -5.15 4.68 4.26
C LEU A 147 -6.19 5.46 3.45
N ASP A 148 -7.40 4.95 3.27
CA ASP A 148 -8.47 5.62 2.54
C ASP A 148 -9.06 6.78 3.34
N VAL A 149 -9.13 6.66 4.67
CA VAL A 149 -9.63 7.71 5.57
C VAL A 149 -8.73 8.95 5.58
N GLY A 150 -7.40 8.79 5.56
CA GLY A 150 -6.50 9.94 5.75
C GLY A 150 -5.26 10.03 4.86
N VAL A 151 -4.76 8.92 4.31
CA VAL A 151 -3.47 8.90 3.60
C VAL A 151 -3.64 9.04 2.08
N ARG A 152 -4.69 8.44 1.52
CA ARG A 152 -4.89 8.25 0.08
C ARG A 152 -5.07 9.56 -0.65
N ALA A 153 -5.90 10.45 -0.10
CA ALA A 153 -6.17 11.76 -0.67
C ALA A 153 -4.91 12.65 -0.73
N PRO A 154 -4.18 12.91 0.38
CA PRO A 154 -2.96 13.72 0.32
C PRO A 154 -1.86 13.07 -0.53
N PHE A 155 -1.71 11.75 -0.49
CA PHE A 155 -0.78 11.05 -1.38
C PHE A 155 -1.08 11.32 -2.87
N LYS A 156 -2.34 11.11 -3.30
CA LYS A 156 -2.74 11.35 -4.69
C LYS A 156 -2.64 12.83 -5.08
N GLN A 157 -2.84 13.75 -4.14
CA GLN A 157 -2.63 15.18 -4.42
C GLN A 157 -1.16 15.47 -4.72
N ARG A 158 -0.25 14.99 -3.87
CA ARG A 158 1.20 15.13 -4.09
C ARG A 158 1.66 14.52 -5.40
N MET A 159 1.16 13.34 -5.75
CA MET A 159 1.45 12.70 -7.05
C MET A 159 1.10 13.58 -8.26
N ARG A 160 -0.04 14.28 -8.20
CA ARG A 160 -0.49 15.19 -9.26
C ARG A 160 0.35 16.46 -9.32
N THR A 161 0.68 17.02 -8.16
CA THR A 161 1.59 18.17 -8.06
C THR A 161 2.95 17.83 -8.67
N ALA A 162 3.57 16.72 -8.25
CA ALA A 162 4.86 16.28 -8.75
C ALA A 162 4.85 16.05 -10.28
N TYR A 163 3.78 15.45 -10.81
CA TYR A 163 3.62 15.29 -12.26
C TYR A 163 3.51 16.64 -12.98
N SER A 164 2.62 17.52 -12.50
CA SER A 164 2.38 18.83 -13.13
C SER A 164 3.64 19.69 -13.17
N GLU A 165 4.43 19.65 -12.09
CA GLU A 165 5.71 20.37 -12.00
C GLU A 165 6.75 19.84 -12.99
N ARG A 166 6.87 18.52 -13.14
CA ARG A 166 7.75 17.90 -14.15
C ARG A 166 7.35 18.29 -15.57
N ILE A 167 6.06 18.28 -15.88
CA ILE A 167 5.54 18.73 -17.18
C ILE A 167 5.83 20.22 -17.42
N ARG A 168 5.65 21.08 -16.42
CA ARG A 168 5.95 22.52 -16.47
C ARG A 168 7.44 22.77 -16.74
N GLN A 169 8.32 21.92 -16.24
CA GLN A 169 9.77 21.96 -16.47
C GLN A 169 10.21 21.31 -17.80
N GLY A 170 9.27 20.76 -18.59
CA GLY A 170 9.58 20.07 -19.84
C GLY A 170 10.12 18.65 -19.65
N LEU A 171 10.12 18.11 -18.43
CA LEU A 171 10.61 16.77 -18.09
C LEU A 171 9.55 15.72 -18.44
N ARG A 172 9.44 15.39 -19.74
CA ARG A 172 8.54 14.34 -20.23
C ARG A 172 9.29 13.03 -20.40
N ALA A 173 8.79 11.97 -19.74
CA ALA A 173 9.29 10.61 -19.94
C ALA A 173 8.88 10.06 -21.32
N ALA A 174 9.85 9.94 -22.22
CA ALA A 174 9.61 9.55 -23.61
C ALA A 174 9.51 8.03 -23.75
N THR A 175 10.41 7.29 -23.10
CA THR A 175 10.51 5.84 -23.18
C THR A 175 9.73 5.13 -22.07
N ALA A 176 9.42 3.85 -22.27
CA ALA A 176 8.77 3.04 -21.24
C ALA A 176 9.60 2.96 -19.94
N SER A 177 10.94 2.98 -20.05
CA SER A 177 11.82 2.94 -18.89
C SER A 177 11.77 4.24 -18.09
N GLU A 178 11.87 5.38 -18.78
CA GLU A 178 11.75 6.68 -18.15
C GLU A 178 10.38 6.83 -17.46
N ARG A 179 9.31 6.29 -18.05
CA ARG A 179 7.96 6.33 -17.45
C ARG A 179 7.89 5.52 -16.16
N ARG A 180 8.46 4.30 -16.12
CA ARG A 180 8.53 3.50 -14.89
C ARG A 180 9.32 4.20 -13.79
N ARG A 181 10.49 4.76 -14.15
CA ARG A 181 11.33 5.53 -13.22
C ARG A 181 10.60 6.77 -12.70
N ASP A 182 9.94 7.51 -13.58
CA ASP A 182 9.16 8.69 -13.20
C ASP A 182 8.02 8.36 -12.23
N MET A 183 7.23 7.31 -12.50
CA MET A 183 6.18 6.85 -11.59
C MET A 183 6.74 6.44 -10.23
N PHE A 184 7.89 5.75 -10.22
CA PHE A 184 8.58 5.36 -8.99
C PHE A 184 9.02 6.59 -8.19
N GLU A 185 9.78 7.51 -8.81
CA GLU A 185 10.32 8.69 -8.15
C GLU A 185 9.21 9.59 -7.58
N ARG A 186 8.17 9.86 -8.37
CA ARG A 186 7.01 10.65 -7.89
C ARG A 186 6.32 9.98 -6.73
N SER A 187 6.18 8.64 -6.76
CA SER A 187 5.58 7.89 -5.66
C SER A 187 6.41 8.01 -4.39
N MET A 188 7.73 7.84 -4.50
CA MET A 188 8.64 7.99 -3.36
C MET A 188 8.64 9.41 -2.79
N GLU A 189 8.65 10.44 -3.66
CA GLU A 189 8.53 11.84 -3.26
C GLU A 189 7.21 12.12 -2.55
N ALA A 190 6.09 11.65 -3.11
CA ALA A 190 4.77 11.83 -2.53
C ALA A 190 4.62 11.15 -1.16
N LEU A 191 5.18 9.95 -0.99
CA LEU A 191 5.19 9.23 0.29
C LEU A 191 6.03 9.96 1.35
N ARG A 192 7.23 10.44 0.99
CA ARG A 192 8.10 11.22 1.90
C ARG A 192 7.46 12.53 2.36
N GLY A 193 6.57 13.10 1.55
CA GLY A 193 5.82 14.30 1.93
C GLY A 193 4.67 14.06 2.92
N LEU A 194 4.31 12.81 3.23
CA LEU A 194 3.26 12.54 4.22
C LEU A 194 3.80 12.77 5.63
N SER A 195 3.09 13.55 6.44
CA SER A 195 3.50 13.81 7.81
C SER A 195 3.08 12.65 8.74
N PRO A 196 3.85 12.35 9.80
CA PRO A 196 3.46 11.37 10.80
C PRO A 196 2.09 11.66 11.41
N SER A 197 1.78 12.93 11.68
CA SER A 197 0.49 13.37 12.21
C SER A 197 -0.70 13.06 11.28
N THR A 198 -0.50 13.12 9.96
CA THR A 198 -1.53 12.75 8.98
C THR A 198 -1.84 11.27 9.06
N ILE A 199 -0.81 10.45 9.24
CA ILE A 199 -0.94 9.00 9.33
C ILE A 199 -1.60 8.63 10.67
N GLN A 200 -1.07 9.10 11.80
CA GLN A 200 -1.66 8.89 13.13
C GLN A 200 -3.15 9.30 13.17
N SER A 201 -3.49 10.50 12.66
CA SER A 201 -4.87 10.96 12.58
C SER A 201 -5.76 10.04 11.74
N SER A 202 -5.20 9.40 10.70
CA SER A 202 -5.94 8.46 9.86
C SER A 202 -6.32 7.18 10.61
N PHE A 203 -5.45 6.67 11.48
CA PHE A 203 -5.74 5.54 12.36
C PHE A 203 -6.81 5.90 13.38
N SER A 204 -6.65 7.03 14.10
CA SER A 204 -7.63 7.47 15.09
C SER A 204 -9.03 7.67 14.49
N LYS A 205 -9.12 8.15 13.24
CA LYS A 205 -10.40 8.37 12.53
C LYS A 205 -11.02 7.08 12.01
N ALA A 206 -10.22 6.12 11.58
CA ALA A 206 -10.70 4.86 11.05
C ALA A 206 -11.31 3.93 12.12
N GLY A 207 -11.21 4.31 13.39
CA GLY A 207 -11.90 3.69 14.52
C GLY A 207 -10.97 2.85 15.39
N PRO A 208 -11.46 2.37 16.55
CA PRO A 208 -10.67 1.49 17.39
C PRO A 208 -10.45 0.16 16.66
N PHE A 209 -9.19 -0.17 16.38
CA PHE A 209 -8.80 -1.47 15.83
C PHE A 209 -8.77 -2.49 16.96
N ILE A 210 -9.96 -2.92 17.39
CA ILE A 210 -10.08 -4.05 18.31
C ILE A 210 -9.91 -5.32 17.45
N PRO A 211 -8.87 -6.14 17.69
CA PRO A 211 -8.79 -7.44 17.03
C PRO A 211 -9.94 -8.32 17.53
N ILE A 212 -11.04 -8.37 16.79
CA ILE A 212 -12.09 -9.37 17.01
C ILE A 212 -11.63 -10.66 16.32
N GLY A 213 -10.79 -11.43 17.02
CA GLY A 213 -10.54 -12.84 16.71
C GLY A 213 -11.53 -13.74 17.46
N PRO A 214 -11.75 -15.00 17.04
CA PRO A 214 -12.49 -15.94 17.89
C PRO A 214 -11.80 -15.99 19.24
N SER A 215 -12.57 -15.83 20.31
CA SER A 215 -12.12 -16.11 21.67
C SER A 215 -11.38 -17.45 21.64
N ALA A 216 -10.22 -17.53 22.31
CA ALA A 216 -9.55 -18.79 22.53
C ALA A 216 -10.60 -19.86 22.82
N LEU A 217 -10.50 -20.98 22.09
CA LEU A 217 -11.36 -22.15 22.20
C LEU A 217 -11.86 -22.26 23.63
N THR A 218 -13.18 -22.26 23.79
CA THR A 218 -13.82 -22.44 25.09
C THR A 218 -13.18 -23.61 25.80
N GLU A 219 -12.36 -23.30 26.82
CA GLU A 219 -11.96 -24.25 27.84
C GLU A 219 -13.23 -24.64 28.58
N ASN A 220 -13.79 -25.79 28.21
CA ASN A 220 -14.61 -26.59 29.09
C ASN A 220 -14.51 -28.04 28.64
N GLU A 221 -14.19 -28.91 29.62
CA GLU A 221 -13.90 -30.35 29.58
C GLU A 221 -12.41 -30.67 29.35
N VAL A 222 -11.58 -31.12 30.30
CA VAL A 222 -11.79 -31.78 31.60
C VAL A 222 -10.55 -31.55 32.49
N GLN A 223 -10.80 -31.37 33.79
CA GLN A 223 -9.86 -31.30 34.91
C GLN A 223 -8.78 -32.41 34.90
N SER A 224 -7.52 -32.07 35.15
CA SER A 224 -6.81 -32.49 36.38
C SER A 224 -5.31 -32.10 36.36
N ASN A 225 -4.91 -31.50 37.49
CA ASN A 225 -3.58 -31.48 38.10
C ASN A 225 -2.46 -30.64 37.46
N GLY A 226 -2.03 -29.62 38.21
CA GLY A 226 -0.62 -29.23 38.28
C GLY A 226 -0.35 -27.76 38.03
N GLU A 227 -0.02 -27.07 39.12
CA GLU A 227 0.56 -25.73 39.26
C GLU A 227 1.53 -25.29 38.13
N GLY A 228 1.48 -24.01 37.73
CA GLY A 228 2.63 -23.33 37.11
C GLY A 228 2.33 -22.25 36.08
N GLU A 229 2.35 -20.99 36.52
CA GLU A 229 2.58 -19.75 35.76
C GLU A 229 1.61 -19.36 34.62
N GLY A 230 0.66 -18.48 34.96
CA GLY A 230 -0.12 -17.73 33.98
C GLY A 230 0.75 -16.76 33.18
N GLN A 231 0.92 -17.04 31.90
CA GLN A 231 1.44 -16.07 30.93
C GLN A 231 0.36 -15.02 30.64
N PHE A 232 0.53 -13.84 31.23
CA PHE A 232 -0.25 -12.66 30.90
C PHE A 232 -0.01 -12.28 29.43
N ILE A 233 -1.07 -12.25 28.63
CA ILE A 233 -1.03 -11.59 27.32
C ILE A 233 -0.96 -10.08 27.59
N THR A 234 0.25 -9.54 27.55
CA THR A 234 0.49 -8.10 27.61
C THR A 234 0.15 -7.50 26.24
N VAL A 235 -0.99 -6.80 26.18
CA VAL A 235 -1.32 -5.92 25.06
C VAL A 235 -0.49 -4.65 25.23
N PHE A 236 0.62 -4.54 24.47
CA PHE A 236 1.37 -3.29 24.42
C PHE A 236 0.62 -2.29 23.55
N THR A 237 0.14 -1.22 24.19
CA THR A 237 -0.07 0.08 23.54
C THR A 237 1.15 0.92 23.87
N VAL A 238 2.05 1.14 22.91
CA VAL A 238 2.94 2.31 22.85
C VAL A 238 3.23 2.65 21.39
#